data_AF-A0AAU1F4X7-F1
#
_entry.id   AF-A0AAU1F4X7-F1
#
_cell.length_a   1.000
_cell.length_b   1.000
_cell.length_c   1.000
_cell.angle_alpha   90.00
_cell.angle_beta   90.00
_cell.angle_gamma   90.00
#
_symmetry.space_group_name_H-M   'P 1'
#
loop_
_entity.id
_entity.type
_entity.pdbx_description
1 polymer ?
#
loop_
_entity_poly.entity_id
_entity_poly.type
_entity_poly.pdbx_seq_one_letter_code
_entity_poly.pdbx_strand_id
1 'polypeptide(L)'
;MVGFYPGADVTQMWKDDVAGTREAAEMFTGGTPQQYPDRYREVSPTSDIHPGLPRTLLVVGDRDRSARPETITDFGDALKKKGVDTEVKELPFAEHAFDDAYGSLTSQTSRQILLDFLTKDAR
;
A
#
# COMPACT_ATOMS: atom_id res chain seq x y z
N MET A 1 -11.57 -0.49 -2.87
CA MET A 1 -10.35 0.35 -2.84
C MET A 1 -9.25 -0.36 -3.62
N VAL A 2 -8.35 0.39 -4.26
CA VAL A 2 -7.17 -0.17 -4.93
C VAL A 2 -5.95 0.60 -4.45
N GLY A 3 -4.91 -0.11 -4.01
CA GLY A 3 -3.62 0.45 -3.66
C GLY A 3 -2.50 -0.27 -4.39
N PHE A 4 -1.82 0.43 -5.30
CA PHE A 4 -0.56 -0.04 -5.89
C PHE A 4 0.58 0.58 -5.09
N TYR A 5 1.51 -0.27 -4.63
CA TYR A 5 2.64 0.08 -3.74
C TYR A 5 2.24 1.08 -2.62
N PRO A 6 1.15 0.83 -1.86
CA PRO A 6 0.56 1.86 -1.01
C PRO A 6 1.38 2.12 0.26
N GLY A 7 1.43 3.38 0.70
CA GLY A 7 1.92 3.72 2.04
C GLY A 7 0.89 3.34 3.11
N ALA A 8 1.05 2.18 3.75
CA ALA A 8 0.09 1.67 4.75
C ALA A 8 0.27 2.28 6.15
N ASP A 9 1.49 2.70 6.50
CA ASP A 9 1.82 3.31 7.78
C ASP A 9 2.89 4.39 7.59
N VAL A 10 2.50 5.65 7.80
CA VAL A 10 3.38 6.82 7.60
C VAL A 10 4.45 6.91 8.68
N THR A 11 4.21 6.35 9.88
CA THR A 11 5.22 6.26 10.93
C THR A 11 6.29 5.25 10.55
N GLN A 12 5.89 4.10 10.01
CA GLN A 12 6.83 3.10 9.52
C GLN A 12 7.64 3.63 8.35
N MET A 13 6.97 4.28 7.39
CA MET A 13 7.62 4.97 6.27
C MET A 13 8.67 5.98 6.75
N TRP A 14 8.37 6.80 7.76
CA TRP A 14 9.34 7.74 8.34
C TRP A 14 10.54 7.04 8.99
N LYS A 15 10.32 5.90 9.65
CA LYS A 15 11.40 5.12 10.30
C LYS A 15 12.31 4.46 9.28
N ASP A 16 11.75 3.87 8.24
CA ASP A 16 12.48 3.12 7.21
C ASP A 16 13.36 4.02 6.35
N ASP A 17 12.89 5.23 6.08
CA ASP A 17 13.64 6.28 5.39
C ASP A 17 14.30 5.81 4.09
N VAL A 18 13.48 5.24 3.22
CA VAL A 18 13.88 4.84 1.89
C VAL A 18 13.65 6.01 0.93
N ALA A 19 14.69 6.41 0.21
CA ALA A 19 14.62 7.42 -0.86
C ALA A 19 13.94 8.76 -0.45
N GLY A 20 14.18 9.24 0.78
CA GLY A 20 13.66 10.52 1.27
C GLY A 20 12.25 10.46 1.85
N THR A 21 11.71 9.26 2.09
CA THR A 21 10.39 9.06 2.69
C THR A 21 10.26 9.68 4.09
N ARG A 22 11.35 9.82 4.86
CA ARG A 22 11.35 10.55 6.13
C ARG A 22 11.00 12.03 5.94
N GLU A 23 11.72 12.70 5.06
CA GLU A 23 11.49 14.11 4.74
C GLU A 23 10.08 14.30 4.17
N ALA A 24 9.64 13.42 3.28
CA ALA A 24 8.29 13.43 2.74
C ALA A 24 7.22 13.28 3.84
N ALA A 25 7.41 12.37 4.80
CA ALA A 25 6.51 12.20 5.93
C ALA A 25 6.45 13.45 6.83
N GLU A 26 7.60 14.07 7.10
CA GLU A 26 7.66 15.31 7.90
C GLU A 26 6.98 16.48 7.19
N MET A 27 7.19 16.62 5.87
CA MET A 27 6.50 17.64 5.06
C MET A 27 4.98 17.41 5.04
N PHE A 28 4.54 16.16 4.91
CA PHE A 28 3.12 15.81 4.83
C PHE A 28 2.39 15.99 6.17
N THR A 29 3.02 15.64 7.28
CA THR A 29 2.41 15.68 8.62
C THR A 29 2.74 16.97 9.41
N GLY A 30 3.70 17.76 8.91
CA GLY A 30 4.14 19.03 9.48
C GLY A 30 5.17 18.92 10.59
N GLY A 31 5.82 17.77 10.77
CA GLY A 31 6.90 17.52 11.75
C GLY A 31 7.12 16.03 11.99
N THR A 32 7.85 15.66 13.04
CA THR A 32 8.17 14.25 13.31
C THR A 32 7.04 13.47 14.00
N PRO A 33 7.06 12.12 14.01
CA PRO A 33 6.07 11.32 14.74
C PRO A 33 6.02 11.60 16.24
N GLN A 34 7.13 12.07 16.83
CA GLN A 34 7.17 12.46 18.24
C GLN A 34 6.50 13.81 18.49
N GLN A 35 6.55 14.73 17.53
CA GLN A 35 5.92 16.04 17.63
C GLN A 35 4.41 15.96 17.37
N TYR A 36 3.99 15.18 16.38
CA TYR A 36 2.59 15.10 15.96
C TYR A 36 2.08 13.65 15.82
N PRO A 37 2.11 12.83 16.89
CA PRO A 37 1.78 11.41 16.82
C PRO A 37 0.36 11.13 16.31
N ASP A 38 -0.61 11.99 16.64
CA ASP A 38 -2.00 11.80 16.20
C ASP A 38 -2.16 12.05 14.69
N ARG A 39 -1.40 12.99 14.09
CA ARG A 39 -1.45 13.23 12.64
C ARG A 39 -0.92 12.03 11.87
N TYR A 40 0.18 11.44 12.32
CA TYR A 40 0.73 10.22 11.74
C TYR A 40 -0.26 9.05 11.82
N ARG A 41 -0.96 8.89 12.95
CA ARG A 41 -2.00 7.87 13.12
C ARG A 41 -3.17 8.11 12.16
N GLU A 42 -3.67 9.35 12.10
CA GLU A 42 -4.82 9.73 11.29
C GLU A 42 -4.63 9.45 9.79
N VAL A 43 -3.42 9.67 9.27
CA VAL A 43 -3.12 9.46 7.85
C VAL A 43 -2.62 8.05 7.52
N SER A 44 -2.49 7.17 8.50
CA SER A 44 -2.00 5.80 8.30
C SER A 44 -3.16 4.81 8.16
N PRO A 45 -3.39 4.20 6.99
CA PRO A 45 -4.46 3.22 6.78
C PRO A 45 -4.49 2.07 7.81
N THR A 46 -3.33 1.65 8.33
CA THR A 46 -3.24 0.63 9.39
C THR A 46 -3.96 1.00 10.68
N SER A 47 -4.24 2.29 10.91
CA SER A 47 -4.88 2.79 12.13
C SER A 47 -6.41 2.80 12.06
N ASP A 48 -7.01 2.60 10.88
CA ASP A 48 -8.47 2.68 10.67
C ASP A 48 -9.04 1.43 9.98
N ILE A 49 -8.56 0.25 10.39
CA ILE A 49 -9.07 -1.03 9.88
C ILE A 49 -10.33 -1.42 10.65
N HIS A 50 -11.49 -1.38 9.98
CA HIS A 50 -12.78 -1.76 10.55
C HIS A 50 -13.60 -2.66 9.60
N PRO A 51 -14.60 -3.40 10.11
CA PRO A 51 -15.53 -4.14 9.27
C PRO A 51 -16.35 -3.22 8.36
N GLY A 52 -16.77 -3.72 7.19
CA GLY A 52 -17.60 -2.96 6.25
C GLY A 52 -16.82 -2.04 5.30
N LEU A 53 -15.49 -2.05 5.37
CA LEU A 53 -14.66 -1.43 4.33
C LEU A 53 -14.94 -2.06 2.95
N PRO A 54 -14.83 -1.29 1.87
CA PRO A 54 -15.06 -1.81 0.52
C PRO A 54 -14.06 -2.91 0.18
N ARG A 55 -14.45 -3.81 -0.73
CA ARG A 55 -13.53 -4.79 -1.33
C ARG A 55 -12.24 -4.11 -1.76
N THR A 56 -11.09 -4.68 -1.41
CA THR A 56 -9.78 -4.02 -1.48
C THR A 56 -8.78 -4.86 -2.28
N LEU A 57 -8.07 -4.21 -3.20
CA LEU A 57 -6.93 -4.78 -3.92
C LEU A 57 -5.65 -4.06 -3.48
N LEU A 58 -4.65 -4.82 -3.06
CA LEU A 58 -3.30 -4.35 -2.77
C LEU A 58 -2.33 -5.03 -3.75
N VAL A 59 -1.50 -4.24 -4.43
CA VAL A 59 -0.49 -4.75 -5.36
C VAL A 59 0.86 -4.15 -5.01
N VAL A 60 1.90 -4.97 -4.90
CA VAL A 60 3.26 -4.54 -4.54
C VAL A 60 4.28 -5.33 -5.36
N GLY A 61 5.44 -4.75 -5.61
CA GLY A 61 6.56 -5.48 -6.20
C GLY A 61 7.31 -6.32 -5.16
N ASP A 62 7.75 -7.52 -5.52
CA ASP A 62 8.52 -8.41 -4.63
C ASP A 62 9.92 -7.86 -4.25
N ARG A 63 10.37 -6.81 -4.92
CA ARG A 63 11.64 -6.10 -4.66
C ARG A 63 11.43 -4.66 -4.21
N ASP A 64 10.19 -4.22 -4.02
CA ASP A 64 9.90 -2.86 -3.57
C ASP A 64 10.49 -2.62 -2.18
N ARG A 65 11.48 -1.74 -2.10
CA ARG A 65 12.15 -1.37 -0.84
C ARG A 65 11.41 -0.31 -0.05
N SER A 66 10.51 0.44 -0.68
CA SER A 66 9.77 1.54 -0.04
C SER A 66 8.49 1.02 0.61
N ALA A 67 7.59 0.43 -0.17
CA ALA A 67 6.34 -0.11 0.35
C ALA A 67 6.55 -1.44 1.10
N ARG A 68 7.57 -2.20 0.69
CA ARG A 68 7.98 -3.52 1.21
C ARG A 68 6.88 -4.60 1.13
N PRO A 69 7.13 -5.72 0.43
CA PRO A 69 6.08 -6.74 0.23
C PRO A 69 5.55 -7.31 1.54
N GLU A 70 6.41 -7.47 2.55
CA GLU A 70 6.00 -7.93 3.88
C GLU A 70 5.00 -6.98 4.56
N THR A 71 5.23 -5.67 4.47
CA THR A 71 4.34 -4.65 5.06
C THR A 71 2.96 -4.68 4.41
N ILE A 72 2.91 -4.84 3.08
CA ILE A 72 1.65 -4.88 2.33
C ILE A 72 0.89 -6.18 2.59
N THR A 73 1.59 -7.31 2.66
CA THR A 73 0.99 -8.60 3.00
C THR A 73 0.42 -8.59 4.43
N ASP A 74 1.15 -8.03 5.41
CA ASP A 74 0.67 -7.86 6.78
C ASP A 74 -0.56 -6.95 6.86
N PHE A 75 -0.59 -5.85 6.10
CA PHE A 75 -1.75 -4.96 6.03
C PHE A 75 -2.98 -5.67 5.41
N GLY A 76 -2.77 -6.42 4.33
CA GLY A 76 -3.81 -7.23 3.71
C GLY A 76 -4.39 -8.27 4.67
N ASP A 77 -3.54 -8.92 5.47
CA ASP A 77 -3.99 -9.89 6.46
C ASP A 77 -4.73 -9.24 7.63
N ALA A 78 -4.35 -8.03 8.04
CA ALA A 78 -5.10 -7.25 9.01
C ALA A 78 -6.51 -6.88 8.51
N LEU A 79 -6.65 -6.50 7.24
CA LEU A 79 -7.94 -6.25 6.59
C LEU A 79 -8.81 -7.53 6.55
N LYS A 80 -8.23 -8.66 6.11
CA LYS A 80 -8.94 -9.96 6.08
C LYS A 80 -9.42 -10.38 7.47
N LYS A 81 -8.61 -10.19 8.51
CA LYS A 81 -8.98 -10.46 9.91
C LYS A 81 -10.19 -9.65 10.39
N LYS A 82 -10.48 -8.50 9.77
CA LYS A 82 -11.68 -7.69 10.03
C LYS A 82 -12.87 -8.02 9.10
N GLY A 83 -12.74 -9.05 8.26
CA GLY A 83 -13.78 -9.49 7.33
C GLY A 83 -13.87 -8.65 6.06
N VAL A 84 -12.84 -7.87 5.72
CA VAL A 84 -12.79 -7.11 4.46
C VAL A 84 -12.37 -8.05 3.34
N ASP A 85 -13.16 -8.12 2.26
CA ASP A 85 -12.78 -8.85 1.05
C ASP A 85 -11.53 -8.21 0.43
N THR A 86 -10.37 -8.86 0.61
CA THR A 86 -9.07 -8.28 0.31
C THR A 86 -8.22 -9.23 -0.52
N GLU A 87 -7.79 -8.76 -1.69
CA GLU A 87 -6.83 -9.42 -2.56
C GLU A 87 -5.45 -8.74 -2.41
N VAL A 88 -4.40 -9.53 -2.17
CA VAL A 88 -3.02 -9.05 -2.19
C VAL A 88 -2.29 -9.73 -3.36
N LYS A 89 -1.59 -8.95 -4.17
CA LYS A 89 -0.81 -9.44 -5.32
C LYS A 89 0.62 -8.94 -5.22
N GLU A 90 1.56 -9.86 -5.16
CA GLU A 90 2.98 -9.55 -5.31
C GLU A 90 3.38 -9.76 -6.77
N LEU A 91 4.00 -8.74 -7.38
CA LEU A 91 4.52 -8.78 -8.74
C LEU A 91 5.98 -9.25 -8.74
N PRO A 92 6.31 -10.38 -9.39
CA PRO A 92 7.68 -10.87 -9.44
C PRO A 92 8.63 -9.92 -10.16
N PHE A 93 9.84 -9.78 -9.64
CA PHE A 93 10.92 -8.92 -10.15
C PHE A 93 10.59 -7.43 -10.23
N ALA A 94 9.52 -6.97 -9.58
CA ALA A 94 9.03 -5.60 -9.65
C ALA A 94 9.51 -4.77 -8.46
N GLU A 95 9.88 -3.51 -8.73
CA GLU A 95 10.28 -2.53 -7.72
C GLU A 95 9.13 -1.53 -7.48
N HIS A 96 9.41 -0.47 -6.73
CA HIS A 96 8.47 0.64 -6.56
C HIS A 96 8.10 1.29 -7.91
N ALA A 97 6.86 1.77 -8.05
CA ALA A 97 6.35 2.36 -9.29
C ALA A 97 6.49 1.42 -10.51
N PHE A 98 6.19 0.14 -10.33
CA PHE A 98 6.33 -0.91 -11.35
C PHE A 98 5.51 -0.67 -12.63
N ASP A 99 4.56 0.25 -12.62
CA ASP A 99 3.66 0.58 -13.72
C ASP A 99 3.98 1.90 -14.43
N ASP A 100 4.95 2.67 -13.95
CA ASP A 100 5.36 3.98 -14.50
C ASP A 100 5.79 3.87 -15.98
N ALA A 101 6.57 2.84 -16.30
CA ALA A 101 6.87 2.49 -17.68
C ALA A 101 5.66 1.78 -18.31
N TYR A 102 4.76 2.54 -18.93
CA TYR A 102 3.47 2.04 -19.48
C TYR A 102 3.56 0.77 -20.33
N GLY A 103 4.59 0.64 -21.17
CA GLY A 103 4.79 -0.50 -22.06
C GLY A 103 5.48 -1.71 -21.43
N SER A 104 5.97 -1.60 -20.19
CA SER A 104 6.66 -2.68 -19.49
C SER A 104 5.74 -3.88 -19.21
N LEU A 105 6.36 -5.05 -18.99
CA LEU A 105 5.62 -6.26 -18.62
C LEU A 105 4.87 -6.06 -17.31
N THR A 106 5.52 -5.48 -16.30
CA THR A 106 4.92 -5.21 -14.99
C THR A 106 3.71 -4.28 -15.09
N SER A 107 3.78 -3.24 -15.92
CA SER A 107 2.67 -2.31 -16.18
C SER A 107 1.50 -2.98 -16.92
N GLN A 108 1.78 -3.84 -17.90
CA GLN A 108 0.75 -4.64 -18.59
C GLN A 108 0.08 -5.63 -17.65
N THR A 109 0.85 -6.34 -16.83
CA THR A 109 0.36 -7.28 -15.83
C THR A 109 -0.47 -6.59 -14.75
N SER A 110 -0.03 -5.45 -14.24
CA SER A 110 -0.77 -4.71 -13.20
C SER A 110 -2.12 -4.20 -13.70
N ARG A 111 -2.21 -3.75 -14.95
CA ARG A 111 -3.49 -3.40 -15.60
C ARG A 111 -4.44 -4.59 -15.71
N GLN A 112 -3.94 -5.78 -16.05
CA GLN A 112 -4.78 -6.97 -16.09
C GLN A 112 -5.29 -7.34 -14.70
N ILE A 113 -4.43 -7.30 -13.68
CA ILE A 113 -4.82 -7.50 -12.27
C ILE A 113 -5.93 -6.53 -11.86
N LEU A 114 -5.78 -5.24 -12.19
CA LEU A 114 -6.79 -4.22 -11.92
C LEU A 114 -8.10 -4.51 -12.65
N LEU A 115 -8.04 -4.84 -13.94
CA LEU A 115 -9.22 -5.13 -14.75
C LEU A 115 -9.98 -6.34 -14.20
N ASP A 116 -9.27 -7.41 -13.86
CA ASP A 116 -9.84 -8.61 -13.26
C ASP A 116 -10.52 -8.29 -11.93
N PHE A 117 -9.88 -7.47 -11.09
CA PHE A 117 -10.47 -7.04 -9.83
C PHE A 117 -11.77 -6.26 -10.04
N LEU A 118 -11.78 -5.29 -10.97
CA LEU A 118 -12.92 -4.41 -11.25
C LEU A 118 -14.09 -5.11 -11.95
N THR A 119 -13.82 -6.13 -12.76
CA THR A 119 -14.85 -6.80 -13.57
C THR A 119 -15.36 -8.10 -12.96
N LYS A 120 -14.65 -8.66 -11.98
CA LYS A 120 -15.13 -9.79 -11.20
C LYS A 120 -16.25 -9.32 -10.28
N ASP A 121 -17.44 -9.90 -10.44
CA ASP A 121 -18.58 -9.67 -9.55
C ASP A 121 -18.13 -9.79 -8.09
N ALA A 122 -18.40 -8.76 -7.29
CA ALA A 122 -18.29 -8.82 -5.85
C ALA A 122 -19.31 -9.85 -5.35
N ARG A 123 -18.83 -11.05 -4.99
CA ARG A 123 -19.69 -12.13 -4.49
C ARG A 123 -20.24 -11.82 -3.12
#